data_AF-A5CLL9-F1
#
_entry.id   AF-A5CLL9-F1
#
_cell.length_a   1.000
_cell.length_b   1.000
_cell.length_c   1.000
_cell.angle_alpha   90.00
_cell.angle_beta   90.00
_cell.angle_gamma   90.00
#
_symmetry.space_group_name_H-M   'P 1'
#
loop_
_entity.id
_entity.type
_entity.pdbx_description
1 polymer ?
#
loop_
_entity_poly.entity_id
_entity_poly.type
_entity_poly.pdbx_seq_one_letter_code
_entity_poly.pdbx_strand_id
1 'polypeptide(L)'
;MDTIDPSPELAEALTFGVAGNDAIAHAARAEAARAALARHSDQMDRAYASARGQADPWKAPPFGAELVVDAGGDLDAVLASPAFVPEVQRELGIAAHDTFVNDEAGARYVQFNPTAGHIDDAYEGARAIAAQLIERGDVSHAAVVGAGRDYGEILMLTAEQRTTLLEGIREIGDASGDPDGRFASVAEHVEWYGELPERADLREALVTVLEGQFWTVGAPDLPEHLRDVVADLTPDASRPDFTHTHSMEGSEWAGTPLSESQPTPPGYSPRELSEREMLRAAGIDPNERAAQPMPSSETAMPQPEVQRSRDDDSLAH
;
A
#
# COMPACT_ATOMS: atom_id res chain seq x y z
N MET A 1 6.29 5.97 -27.86
CA MET A 1 6.85 5.85 -26.51
C MET A 1 7.68 4.59 -26.58
N ASP A 2 9.00 4.72 -26.66
CA ASP A 2 9.89 3.56 -26.58
C ASP A 2 9.81 3.04 -25.15
N THR A 3 9.22 1.87 -24.97
CA THR A 3 9.20 1.12 -23.72
C THR A 3 10.62 0.63 -23.47
N ILE A 4 11.42 1.48 -22.83
CA ILE A 4 12.68 1.05 -22.23
C ILE A 4 12.28 0.05 -21.16
N ASP A 5 12.64 -1.21 -21.35
CA ASP A 5 12.58 -2.23 -20.31
C ASP A 5 13.53 -1.78 -19.18
N PRO A 6 13.02 -1.37 -18.01
CA PRO A 6 13.85 -0.86 -16.92
C PRO A 6 14.57 -1.99 -16.17
N SER A 7 14.26 -3.26 -16.46
CA SER A 7 14.79 -4.41 -15.72
C SER A 7 16.33 -4.45 -15.62
N PRO A 8 17.13 -4.04 -16.63
CA PRO A 8 18.59 -4.04 -16.49
C PRO A 8 19.13 -2.98 -15.53
N GLU A 9 18.48 -1.83 -15.46
CA GLU A 9 18.83 -0.76 -14.53
C GLU A 9 18.46 -1.16 -13.09
N LEU A 10 17.34 -1.84 -12.90
CA LEU A 10 16.88 -2.32 -11.60
C LEU A 10 17.72 -3.48 -11.06
N ALA A 11 18.14 -4.41 -11.92
CA ALA A 11 19.08 -5.47 -11.52
C ALA A 11 20.42 -4.87 -11.07
N GLU A 12 20.95 -3.88 -11.79
CA GLU A 12 22.17 -3.18 -11.38
C GLU A 12 21.98 -2.42 -10.04
N ALA A 13 20.84 -1.75 -9.87
CA ALA A 13 20.52 -1.01 -8.65
C ALA A 13 20.56 -1.89 -7.38
N LEU A 14 20.00 -3.11 -7.43
CA LEU A 14 20.01 -4.05 -6.30
C LEU A 14 21.41 -4.48 -5.86
N THR A 15 22.39 -4.46 -6.75
CA THR A 15 23.77 -4.85 -6.40
C THR A 15 24.46 -3.81 -5.53
N PHE A 16 23.98 -2.56 -5.53
CA PHE A 16 24.68 -1.40 -4.94
C PHE A 16 26.16 -1.31 -5.35
N GLY A 17 26.49 -1.75 -6.58
CA GLY A 17 27.84 -1.76 -7.12
C GLY A 17 28.74 -2.90 -6.58
N VAL A 18 28.17 -3.87 -5.87
CA VAL A 18 28.88 -5.01 -5.29
C VAL A 18 28.49 -6.30 -6.02
N ALA A 19 29.43 -6.85 -6.78
CA ALA A 19 29.25 -8.09 -7.51
C ALA A 19 29.54 -9.34 -6.63
N GLY A 20 28.94 -10.46 -7.00
CA GLY A 20 29.16 -11.78 -6.42
C GLY A 20 28.11 -12.22 -5.39
N ASN A 21 28.06 -13.53 -5.14
CA ASN A 21 27.07 -14.18 -4.26
C ASN A 21 27.72 -14.89 -3.05
N ASP A 22 28.81 -14.34 -2.51
CA ASP A 22 29.42 -14.86 -1.29
C ASP A 22 29.13 -13.98 -0.07
N ALA A 23 29.41 -14.48 1.13
CA ALA A 23 29.12 -13.78 2.37
C ALA A 23 29.84 -12.41 2.49
N ILE A 24 30.98 -12.22 1.79
CA ILE A 24 31.70 -10.95 1.77
C ILE A 24 30.95 -9.97 0.88
N ALA A 25 30.53 -10.40 -0.30
CA ALA A 25 29.71 -9.61 -1.21
C ALA A 25 28.37 -9.22 -0.57
N HIS A 26 27.69 -10.15 0.12
CA HIS A 26 26.47 -9.87 0.87
C HIS A 26 26.69 -8.76 1.91
N ALA A 27 27.68 -8.91 2.79
CA ALA A 27 27.95 -7.92 3.83
C ALA A 27 28.31 -6.53 3.24
N ALA A 28 29.11 -6.49 2.17
CA ALA A 28 29.49 -5.25 1.50
C ALA A 28 28.28 -4.58 0.82
N ARG A 29 27.40 -5.36 0.19
CA ARG A 29 26.17 -4.90 -0.43
C ARG A 29 25.20 -4.32 0.60
N ALA A 30 25.03 -5.02 1.73
CA ALA A 30 24.19 -4.53 2.83
C ALA A 30 24.69 -3.19 3.36
N GLU A 31 26.01 -3.04 3.53
CA GLU A 31 26.59 -1.77 3.98
C GLU A 31 26.43 -0.65 2.94
N ALA A 32 26.60 -0.96 1.66
CA ALA A 32 26.39 -0.01 0.58
C ALA A 32 24.92 0.46 0.51
N ALA A 33 23.97 -0.46 0.70
CA ALA A 33 22.54 -0.17 0.77
C ALA A 33 22.19 0.71 1.98
N ARG A 34 22.71 0.41 3.18
CA ARG A 34 22.55 1.28 4.37
C ARG A 34 23.10 2.68 4.13
N ALA A 35 24.28 2.78 3.51
CA ALA A 35 24.87 4.07 3.19
C ALA A 35 24.03 4.84 2.16
N ALA A 36 23.38 4.15 1.21
CA ALA A 36 22.46 4.77 0.26
C ALA A 36 21.20 5.30 0.94
N LEU A 37 20.60 4.53 1.85
CA LEU A 37 19.45 4.97 2.67
C LEU A 37 19.80 6.18 3.53
N ALA A 38 20.96 6.18 4.21
CA ALA A 38 21.41 7.32 5.01
C ALA A 38 21.56 8.59 4.16
N ARG A 39 22.19 8.49 2.97
CA ARG A 39 22.32 9.62 2.04
C ARG A 39 20.96 10.12 1.56
N HIS A 40 20.02 9.21 1.32
CA HIS A 40 18.66 9.56 0.92
C HIS A 40 17.93 10.30 2.04
N SER A 41 18.00 9.82 3.28
CA SER A 41 17.44 10.52 4.45
C SER A 41 18.01 11.93 4.59
N ASP A 42 19.34 12.09 4.53
CA ASP A 42 20.00 13.40 4.60
C ASP A 42 19.59 14.33 3.45
N GLN A 43 19.29 13.78 2.28
CA GLN A 43 18.76 14.54 1.15
C GLN A 43 17.33 14.99 1.41
N MET A 44 16.48 14.10 1.93
CA MET A 44 15.09 14.38 2.24
C MET A 44 14.96 15.44 3.34
N ASP A 45 15.74 15.33 4.41
CA ASP A 45 15.77 16.32 5.50
C ASP A 45 16.12 17.72 5.00
N ARG A 46 17.13 17.82 4.13
CA ARG A 46 17.52 19.10 3.49
C ARG A 46 16.42 19.63 2.58
N ALA A 47 15.77 18.74 1.83
CA ALA A 47 14.70 19.12 0.93
C ALA A 47 13.49 19.67 1.71
N TYR A 48 13.03 18.98 2.75
CA TYR A 48 11.97 19.43 3.65
C TYR A 48 12.32 20.74 4.37
N ALA A 49 13.54 20.88 4.89
CA ALA A 49 13.99 22.13 5.50
C ALA A 49 13.95 23.32 4.51
N SER A 50 14.16 23.06 3.22
CA SER A 50 14.17 24.08 2.17
C SER A 50 12.80 24.40 1.56
N ALA A 51 11.83 23.49 1.65
CA ALA A 51 10.58 23.53 0.87
C ALA A 51 9.60 24.65 1.29
N ARG A 52 9.75 25.23 2.50
CA ARG A 52 8.94 26.36 3.02
C ARG A 52 7.42 26.26 2.77
N GLY A 53 6.88 25.03 2.73
CA GLY A 53 5.45 24.76 2.54
C GLY A 53 4.89 24.95 1.12
N GLN A 54 5.74 24.99 0.07
CA GLN A 54 5.28 25.20 -1.32
C GLN A 54 4.90 23.91 -2.07
N ALA A 55 5.58 22.80 -1.81
CA ALA A 55 5.28 21.48 -2.37
C ALA A 55 5.89 20.40 -1.47
N ASP A 56 5.33 19.20 -1.47
CA ASP A 56 5.96 18.05 -0.82
C ASP A 56 7.23 17.67 -1.61
N PRO A 57 8.44 17.81 -1.03
CA PRO A 57 9.68 17.48 -1.72
C PRO A 57 9.97 15.97 -1.74
N TRP A 58 9.03 15.13 -1.28
CA TRP A 58 9.19 13.69 -1.18
C TRP A 58 9.76 13.05 -2.45
N LYS A 59 10.71 12.15 -2.26
CA LYS A 59 11.24 11.26 -3.30
C LYS A 59 11.30 9.85 -2.74
N ALA A 60 11.03 8.89 -3.61
CA ALA A 60 11.19 7.47 -3.29
C ALA A 60 12.62 7.15 -2.81
N PRO A 61 12.78 6.23 -1.85
CA PRO A 61 14.07 5.66 -1.51
C PRO A 61 14.66 4.88 -2.69
N PRO A 62 15.99 4.65 -2.71
CA PRO A 62 16.62 3.85 -3.74
C PRO A 62 16.00 2.45 -3.83
N PHE A 63 15.75 1.99 -5.05
CA PHE A 63 15.10 0.71 -5.34
C PHE A 63 15.69 -0.45 -4.54
N GLY A 64 14.84 -1.17 -3.82
CA GLY A 64 15.17 -2.38 -3.06
C GLY A 64 16.16 -2.19 -1.92
N ALA A 65 16.54 -0.95 -1.57
CA ALA A 65 17.56 -0.71 -0.54
C ALA A 65 17.18 -1.28 0.83
N GLU A 66 15.92 -1.12 1.23
CA GLU A 66 15.40 -1.67 2.50
C GLU A 66 15.43 -3.20 2.47
N LEU A 67 14.91 -3.82 1.40
CA LEU A 67 14.93 -5.27 1.22
C LEU A 67 16.35 -5.84 1.28
N VAL A 68 17.30 -5.19 0.61
CA VAL A 68 18.72 -5.59 0.62
C VAL A 68 19.32 -5.48 2.02
N VAL A 69 18.97 -4.45 2.78
CA VAL A 69 19.44 -4.31 4.17
C VAL A 69 18.84 -5.39 5.07
N ASP A 70 17.54 -5.65 4.96
CA ASP A 70 16.82 -6.63 5.76
C ASP A 70 17.29 -8.06 5.47
N ALA A 71 17.62 -8.35 4.22
CA ALA A 71 18.22 -9.61 3.78
C ALA A 71 19.72 -9.72 4.11
N GLY A 72 20.34 -8.72 4.76
CA GLY A 72 21.78 -8.73 5.03
C GLY A 72 22.65 -8.72 3.77
N GLY A 73 22.10 -8.22 2.65
CA GLY A 73 22.73 -8.14 1.34
C GLY A 73 22.66 -9.42 0.50
N ASP A 74 21.97 -10.45 0.99
CA ASP A 74 21.70 -11.67 0.23
C ASP A 74 20.59 -11.43 -0.79
N LEU A 75 20.96 -11.42 -2.08
CA LEU A 75 20.01 -11.18 -3.15
C LEU A 75 19.09 -12.37 -3.42
N ASP A 76 19.47 -13.61 -3.05
CA ASP A 76 18.56 -14.76 -3.14
C ASP A 76 17.37 -14.54 -2.19
N ALA A 77 17.65 -14.06 -0.97
CA ALA A 77 16.64 -13.73 0.03
C ALA A 77 15.81 -12.49 -0.36
N VAL A 78 16.40 -11.50 -1.04
CA VAL A 78 15.65 -10.35 -1.59
C VAL A 78 14.64 -10.82 -2.62
N LEU A 79 15.06 -11.62 -3.61
CA LEU A 79 14.16 -12.10 -4.67
C LEU A 79 13.03 -12.97 -4.12
N ALA A 80 13.32 -13.77 -3.07
CA ALA A 80 12.34 -14.61 -2.41
C ALA A 80 11.41 -13.83 -1.46
N SER A 81 11.71 -12.55 -1.16
CA SER A 81 10.90 -11.74 -0.24
C SER A 81 9.52 -11.45 -0.81
N PRO A 82 8.44 -11.56 -0.01
CA PRO A 82 7.10 -11.22 -0.48
C PRO A 82 6.95 -9.74 -0.84
N ALA A 83 7.81 -8.87 -0.30
CA ALA A 83 7.81 -7.44 -0.60
C ALA A 83 8.55 -7.08 -1.91
N PHE A 84 9.22 -8.03 -2.56
CA PHE A 84 10.02 -7.73 -3.77
C PHE A 84 9.17 -7.39 -5.00
N VAL A 85 8.12 -8.16 -5.28
CA VAL A 85 7.21 -7.88 -6.41
C VAL A 85 6.50 -6.53 -6.25
N PRO A 86 5.95 -6.16 -5.06
CA PRO A 86 5.45 -4.81 -4.80
C PRO A 86 6.49 -3.71 -5.03
N GLU A 87 7.74 -3.95 -4.62
CA GLU A 87 8.82 -2.98 -4.83
C GLU A 87 9.10 -2.77 -6.33
N VAL A 88 9.08 -3.85 -7.13
CA VAL A 88 9.14 -3.75 -8.60
C VAL A 88 7.92 -3.00 -9.14
N GLN A 89 6.72 -3.32 -8.66
CA GLN A 89 5.48 -2.67 -9.08
C GLN A 89 5.51 -1.15 -8.83
N ARG A 90 6.07 -0.73 -7.70
CA ARG A 90 6.26 0.67 -7.32
C ARG A 90 7.21 1.38 -8.27
N GLU A 91 8.34 0.75 -8.59
CA GLU A 91 9.36 1.32 -9.47
C GLU A 91 8.91 1.40 -10.93
N LEU A 92 8.09 0.44 -11.37
CA LEU A 92 7.43 0.48 -12.68
C LEU A 92 6.31 1.53 -12.76
N GLY A 93 5.93 2.16 -11.65
CA GLY A 93 4.86 3.16 -11.60
C GLY A 93 3.46 2.57 -11.75
N ILE A 94 3.30 1.27 -11.46
CA ILE A 94 2.04 0.52 -11.62
C ILE A 94 1.50 -0.01 -10.29
N ALA A 95 2.07 0.43 -9.16
CA ALA A 95 1.54 0.16 -7.82
C ALA A 95 0.36 1.09 -7.50
N ALA A 96 -0.43 0.73 -6.49
CA ALA A 96 -1.50 1.59 -5.99
C ALA A 96 -0.93 2.93 -5.51
N HIS A 97 -1.49 4.04 -6.00
CA HIS A 97 -1.07 5.38 -5.59
C HIS A 97 -2.16 6.42 -5.84
N ASP A 98 -2.12 7.52 -5.08
CA ASP A 98 -2.99 8.66 -5.31
C ASP A 98 -2.36 9.64 -6.31
N THR A 99 -3.10 9.94 -7.37
CA THR A 99 -2.73 10.95 -8.37
C THR A 99 -3.54 12.22 -8.18
N PHE A 100 -2.87 13.37 -8.06
CA PHE A 100 -3.55 14.66 -8.09
C PHE A 100 -3.90 15.04 -9.53
N VAL A 101 -5.20 15.12 -9.82
CA VAL A 101 -5.74 15.51 -11.13
C VAL A 101 -6.35 16.90 -11.01
N ASN A 102 -5.96 17.79 -11.92
CA ASN A 102 -6.54 19.13 -12.05
C ASN A 102 -7.07 19.30 -13.48
N ASP A 103 -8.35 18.99 -13.66
CA ASP A 103 -9.07 19.05 -14.94
C ASP A 103 -10.27 20.01 -14.86
N GLU A 104 -11.14 20.02 -15.89
CA GLU A 104 -12.32 20.89 -15.95
C GLU A 104 -13.31 20.70 -14.78
N ALA A 105 -13.27 19.55 -14.10
CA ALA A 105 -14.09 19.26 -12.93
C ALA A 105 -13.44 19.70 -11.60
N GLY A 106 -12.23 20.27 -11.66
CA GLY A 106 -11.50 20.80 -10.52
C GLY A 106 -10.44 19.86 -9.96
N ALA A 107 -9.71 20.36 -8.95
CA ALA A 107 -8.61 19.69 -8.30
C ALA A 107 -9.08 18.59 -7.33
N ARG A 108 -8.66 17.35 -7.57
CA ARG A 108 -8.96 16.20 -6.70
C ARG A 108 -7.82 15.17 -6.72
N TYR A 109 -7.74 14.36 -5.66
CA TYR A 109 -6.96 13.14 -5.66
C TYR A 109 -7.80 12.00 -6.23
N VAL A 110 -7.22 11.22 -7.14
CA VAL A 110 -7.82 10.03 -7.73
C VAL A 110 -6.90 8.86 -7.41
N GLN A 111 -7.45 7.82 -6.80
CA GLN A 111 -6.71 6.60 -6.53
C GLN A 111 -6.54 5.80 -7.81
N PHE A 112 -5.30 5.47 -8.13
CA PHE A 112 -4.98 4.44 -9.10
C PHE A 112 -4.93 3.10 -8.37
N ASN A 113 -5.72 2.14 -8.83
CA ASN A 113 -5.70 0.77 -8.33
C ASN A 113 -5.08 -0.14 -9.40
N PRO A 114 -4.08 -0.97 -9.04
CA PRO A 114 -3.52 -1.92 -9.97
C PRO A 114 -4.58 -2.92 -10.43
N THR A 115 -4.39 -3.41 -11.65
CA THR A 115 -5.21 -4.48 -12.21
C THR A 115 -4.38 -5.76 -12.22
N ALA A 116 -5.02 -6.89 -12.44
CA ALA A 116 -4.31 -8.16 -12.62
C ALA A 116 -3.22 -8.10 -13.70
N GLY A 117 -3.42 -7.32 -14.77
CA GLY A 117 -2.40 -7.09 -15.80
C GLY A 117 -1.18 -6.33 -15.28
N HIS A 118 -1.38 -5.32 -14.43
CA HIS A 118 -0.27 -4.62 -13.78
C HIS A 118 0.50 -5.53 -12.80
N ILE A 119 -0.18 -6.48 -12.16
CA ILE A 119 0.47 -7.49 -11.31
C ILE A 119 1.30 -8.44 -12.17
N ASP A 120 0.79 -8.88 -13.32
CA ASP A 120 1.54 -9.72 -14.25
C ASP A 120 2.80 -9.02 -14.75
N ASP A 121 2.69 -7.75 -15.16
CA ASP A 121 3.83 -6.92 -15.57
C ASP A 121 4.90 -6.82 -14.47
N ALA A 122 4.48 -6.70 -13.20
CA ALA A 122 5.40 -6.67 -12.06
C ALA A 122 6.11 -8.01 -11.84
N TYR A 123 5.40 -9.13 -11.96
CA TYR A 123 6.02 -10.47 -11.89
C TYR A 123 6.97 -10.73 -13.07
N GLU A 124 6.63 -10.28 -14.27
CA GLU A 124 7.51 -10.36 -15.44
C GLU A 124 8.78 -9.53 -15.23
N GLY A 125 8.64 -8.28 -14.75
CA GLY A 125 9.77 -7.43 -14.38
C GLY A 125 10.66 -8.05 -13.30
N ALA A 126 10.07 -8.60 -12.24
CA ALA A 126 10.79 -9.27 -11.16
C ALA A 126 11.57 -10.50 -11.67
N ARG A 127 10.96 -11.31 -12.56
CA ARG A 127 11.64 -12.46 -13.19
C ARG A 127 12.76 -12.03 -14.13
N ALA A 128 12.59 -10.94 -14.87
CA ALA A 128 13.63 -10.38 -15.72
C ALA A 128 14.83 -9.89 -14.88
N ILE A 129 14.58 -9.22 -13.76
CA ILE A 129 15.63 -8.81 -12.80
C ILE A 129 16.37 -10.04 -12.26
N ALA A 130 15.64 -11.06 -11.79
CA ALA A 130 16.23 -12.30 -11.29
C ALA A 130 17.11 -12.99 -12.34
N ALA A 131 16.61 -13.13 -13.58
CA ALA A 131 17.36 -13.76 -14.67
C ALA A 131 18.70 -13.04 -14.95
N GLN A 132 18.71 -11.70 -14.90
CA GLN A 132 19.92 -10.91 -15.11
C GLN A 132 20.91 -11.04 -13.96
N LEU A 133 20.45 -11.05 -12.71
CA LEU A 133 21.31 -11.30 -11.56
C LEU A 133 21.93 -12.70 -11.64
N ILE A 134 21.16 -13.71 -12.09
CA ILE A 134 21.65 -15.09 -12.29
C ILE A 134 22.74 -15.09 -13.37
N GLU A 135 22.52 -14.43 -14.51
CA GLU A 135 23.49 -14.36 -15.60
C GLU A 135 24.81 -13.70 -15.16
N ARG A 136 24.74 -12.69 -14.29
CA ARG A 136 25.91 -12.00 -13.71
C ARG A 136 26.62 -12.80 -12.62
N GLY A 137 25.96 -13.81 -12.05
CA GLY A 137 26.46 -14.58 -10.90
C GLY A 137 26.35 -13.85 -9.57
N ASP A 138 25.45 -12.87 -9.47
CA ASP A 138 25.18 -12.09 -8.24
C ASP A 138 24.19 -12.80 -7.30
N VAL A 139 23.49 -13.81 -7.81
CA VAL A 139 22.53 -14.70 -7.12
C VAL A 139 22.77 -16.16 -7.52
N SER A 140 22.16 -17.09 -6.80
CA SER A 140 22.18 -18.51 -7.11
C SER A 140 21.38 -18.82 -8.39
N HIS A 141 21.82 -19.83 -9.15
CA HIS A 141 21.05 -20.36 -10.30
C HIS A 141 19.68 -20.94 -9.90
N ALA A 142 19.47 -21.21 -8.61
CA ALA A 142 18.21 -21.67 -8.06
C ALA A 142 17.38 -20.55 -7.42
N ALA A 143 17.80 -19.29 -7.53
CA ALA A 143 17.03 -18.15 -7.05
C ALA A 143 15.67 -18.08 -7.73
N VAL A 144 14.63 -17.83 -6.94
CA VAL A 144 13.24 -17.73 -7.40
C VAL A 144 12.63 -16.45 -6.88
N VAL A 145 11.76 -15.85 -7.69
CA VAL A 145 10.91 -14.74 -7.25
C VAL A 145 9.84 -15.30 -6.33
N GLY A 146 9.78 -14.76 -5.11
CA GLY A 146 8.79 -15.16 -4.11
C GLY A 146 7.37 -14.73 -4.47
N ALA A 147 6.40 -15.23 -3.71
CA ALA A 147 5.01 -14.81 -3.84
C ALA A 147 4.86 -13.37 -3.33
N GLY A 148 4.45 -12.46 -4.21
CA GLY A 148 4.23 -11.05 -3.89
C GLY A 148 3.09 -10.84 -2.90
N ARG A 149 3.27 -9.94 -1.95
CA ARG A 149 2.22 -9.47 -1.04
C ARG A 149 2.12 -7.95 -1.07
N ASP A 150 0.94 -7.42 -1.28
CA ASP A 150 0.73 -5.98 -1.32
C ASP A 150 0.90 -5.32 0.07
N TYR A 151 0.64 -4.02 0.17
CA TYR A 151 0.72 -3.28 1.44
C TYR A 151 -0.27 -3.75 2.51
N GLY A 152 -1.36 -4.43 2.13
CA GLY A 152 -2.31 -5.07 3.04
C GLY A 152 -1.91 -6.49 3.46
N GLU A 153 -0.71 -6.94 3.08
CA GLU A 153 -0.27 -8.34 3.18
C GLU A 153 -1.17 -9.32 2.40
N ILE A 154 -1.92 -8.81 1.42
CA ILE A 154 -2.77 -9.58 0.53
C ILE A 154 -1.88 -10.24 -0.51
N LEU A 155 -2.10 -11.54 -0.70
CA LEU A 155 -1.38 -12.31 -1.70
C LEU A 155 -1.74 -11.84 -3.12
N MET A 156 -0.73 -11.40 -3.87
CA MET A 156 -0.82 -11.05 -5.28
C MET A 156 -0.69 -12.32 -6.12
N LEU A 157 -1.73 -12.65 -6.88
CA LEU A 157 -1.81 -13.86 -7.67
C LEU A 157 -1.07 -13.72 -8.99
N THR A 158 -0.14 -14.63 -9.24
CA THR A 158 0.46 -14.80 -10.57
C THR A 158 -0.61 -15.16 -11.61
N ALA A 159 -0.36 -14.86 -12.89
CA ALA A 159 -1.19 -15.31 -14.01
C ALA A 159 -1.57 -16.80 -13.92
N GLU A 160 -0.61 -17.67 -13.61
CA GLU A 160 -0.83 -19.13 -13.50
C GLU A 160 -1.81 -19.47 -12.36
N GLN A 161 -1.60 -18.89 -11.18
CA GLN A 161 -2.51 -19.06 -10.04
C GLN A 161 -3.92 -18.58 -10.39
N ARG A 162 -4.05 -17.38 -10.99
CA ARG A 162 -5.36 -16.85 -11.38
C ARG A 162 -6.06 -17.75 -12.38
N THR A 163 -5.37 -18.20 -13.43
CA THR A 163 -5.97 -19.08 -14.44
C THR A 163 -6.49 -20.36 -13.82
N THR A 164 -5.69 -21.03 -13.00
CA THR A 164 -6.13 -22.29 -12.34
C THR A 164 -7.28 -22.05 -11.37
N LEU A 165 -7.26 -20.96 -10.59
CA LEU A 165 -8.37 -20.61 -9.70
C LEU A 165 -9.65 -20.30 -10.48
N LEU A 166 -9.59 -19.52 -11.55
CA LEU A 166 -10.74 -19.16 -12.37
C LEU A 166 -11.38 -20.38 -13.03
N GLU A 167 -10.57 -21.36 -13.46
CA GLU A 167 -11.08 -22.65 -13.95
C GLU A 167 -11.81 -23.42 -12.85
N GLY A 168 -11.20 -23.55 -11.66
CA GLY A 168 -11.83 -24.21 -10.52
C GLY A 168 -13.12 -23.51 -10.06
N ILE A 169 -13.15 -22.18 -10.04
CA ILE A 169 -14.33 -21.38 -9.68
C ILE A 169 -15.49 -21.65 -10.64
N ARG A 170 -15.22 -21.68 -11.96
CA ARG A 170 -16.24 -21.98 -12.97
C ARG A 170 -16.80 -23.39 -12.80
N GLU A 171 -15.93 -24.38 -12.63
CA GLU A 171 -16.33 -25.77 -12.52
C GLU A 171 -17.22 -26.02 -11.28
N ILE A 172 -16.87 -25.40 -10.15
CA ILE A 172 -17.66 -25.50 -8.91
C ILE A 172 -18.96 -24.69 -8.99
N GLY A 173 -18.95 -23.50 -9.60
CA GLY A 173 -20.16 -22.70 -9.82
C GLY A 173 -21.18 -23.41 -10.72
N ASP A 174 -20.71 -24.07 -11.78
CA ASP A 174 -21.54 -24.90 -12.66
C ASP A 174 -22.11 -26.11 -11.90
N ALA A 175 -21.28 -26.79 -11.09
CA ALA A 175 -21.70 -27.95 -10.30
C ALA A 175 -22.70 -27.59 -9.20
N SER A 176 -22.62 -26.39 -8.62
CA SER A 176 -23.57 -25.92 -7.60
C SER A 176 -24.89 -25.44 -8.18
N GLY A 177 -25.00 -25.29 -9.51
CA GLY A 177 -26.17 -24.72 -10.16
C GLY A 177 -26.35 -23.22 -9.87
N ASP A 178 -25.26 -22.53 -9.52
CA ASP A 178 -25.23 -21.10 -9.20
C ASP A 178 -24.07 -20.39 -9.92
N PRO A 179 -24.02 -20.46 -11.27
CA PRO A 179 -22.89 -19.92 -12.05
C PRO A 179 -22.79 -18.38 -11.96
N ASP A 180 -23.91 -17.69 -11.72
CA ASP A 180 -24.00 -16.23 -11.68
C ASP A 180 -24.03 -15.67 -10.24
N GLY A 181 -23.98 -16.52 -9.22
CA GLY A 181 -24.06 -16.12 -7.82
C GLY A 181 -22.72 -15.76 -7.21
N ARG A 182 -22.47 -16.23 -5.98
CA ARG A 182 -21.27 -15.85 -5.22
C ARG A 182 -19.95 -16.20 -5.94
N PHE A 183 -19.94 -17.25 -6.74
CA PHE A 183 -18.76 -17.68 -7.49
C PHE A 183 -18.42 -16.71 -8.64
N ALA A 184 -19.41 -16.09 -9.27
CA ALA A 184 -19.18 -15.04 -10.27
C ALA A 184 -18.50 -13.81 -9.64
N SER A 185 -18.93 -13.39 -8.46
CA SER A 185 -18.29 -12.26 -7.75
C SER A 185 -16.85 -12.56 -7.33
N VAL A 186 -16.55 -13.80 -6.93
CA VAL A 186 -15.16 -14.22 -6.66
C VAL A 186 -14.32 -14.24 -7.94
N ALA A 187 -14.88 -14.77 -9.04
CA ALA A 187 -14.19 -14.80 -10.33
C ALA A 187 -13.87 -13.38 -10.82
N GLU A 188 -14.84 -12.46 -10.74
CA GLU A 188 -14.65 -11.06 -11.09
C GLU A 188 -13.54 -10.43 -10.23
N HIS A 189 -13.55 -10.66 -8.92
CA HIS A 189 -12.52 -10.11 -8.04
C HIS A 189 -11.11 -10.61 -8.42
N VAL A 190 -10.95 -11.92 -8.61
CA VAL A 190 -9.67 -12.53 -9.00
C VAL A 190 -9.23 -12.04 -10.39
N GLU A 191 -10.15 -11.91 -11.33
CA GLU A 191 -9.84 -11.48 -12.70
C GLU A 191 -9.43 -10.01 -12.77
N TRP A 192 -10.11 -9.12 -12.04
CA TRP A 192 -9.86 -7.68 -12.11
C TRP A 192 -8.67 -7.23 -11.27
N TYR A 193 -8.59 -7.69 -10.03
CA TYR A 193 -7.57 -7.23 -9.08
C TYR A 193 -6.34 -8.11 -9.11
N GLY A 194 -6.49 -9.41 -9.39
CA GLY A 194 -5.38 -10.35 -9.35
C GLY A 194 -4.86 -10.62 -7.94
N GLU A 195 -5.75 -10.54 -6.96
CA GLU A 195 -5.46 -10.69 -5.54
C GLU A 195 -6.45 -11.66 -4.90
N LEU A 196 -6.14 -12.15 -3.70
CA LEU A 196 -7.12 -12.87 -2.90
C LEU A 196 -8.15 -11.89 -2.28
N PRO A 197 -9.45 -12.23 -2.29
CA PRO A 197 -10.44 -11.37 -1.66
C PRO A 197 -10.21 -11.28 -0.15
N GLU A 198 -10.40 -10.09 0.42
CA GLU A 198 -10.45 -9.90 1.87
C GLU A 198 -11.84 -10.15 2.45
N ARG A 199 -12.88 -9.80 1.68
CA ARG A 199 -14.27 -9.95 2.06
C ARG A 199 -14.59 -11.39 2.46
N ALA A 200 -15.11 -11.57 3.66
CA ALA A 200 -15.34 -12.90 4.26
C ALA A 200 -16.26 -13.79 3.41
N ASP A 201 -17.32 -13.23 2.82
CA ASP A 201 -18.24 -13.96 1.94
C ASP A 201 -17.57 -14.48 0.67
N LEU A 202 -16.68 -13.66 0.07
CA LEU A 202 -15.90 -14.06 -1.11
C LEU A 202 -14.80 -15.06 -0.75
N ARG A 203 -14.14 -14.90 0.41
CA ARG A 203 -13.17 -15.90 0.91
C ARG A 203 -13.84 -17.24 1.17
N GLU A 204 -15.00 -17.27 1.82
CA GLU A 204 -15.74 -18.52 2.09
C GLU A 204 -16.14 -19.22 0.78
N ALA A 205 -16.60 -18.47 -0.21
CA ALA A 205 -16.88 -19.01 -1.54
C ALA A 205 -15.62 -19.59 -2.20
N LEU A 206 -14.48 -18.91 -2.10
CA LEU A 206 -13.21 -19.41 -2.63
C LEU A 206 -12.71 -20.67 -1.88
N VAL A 207 -12.89 -20.75 -0.56
CA VAL A 207 -12.61 -21.97 0.22
C VAL A 207 -13.49 -23.13 -0.26
N THR A 208 -14.76 -22.88 -0.53
CA THR A 208 -15.67 -23.90 -1.11
C THR A 208 -15.13 -24.42 -2.45
N VAL A 209 -14.55 -23.53 -3.28
CA VAL A 209 -13.92 -23.94 -4.54
C VAL A 209 -12.73 -24.85 -4.30
N LEU A 210 -11.81 -24.47 -3.40
CA LEU A 210 -10.63 -25.27 -3.08
C LEU A 210 -11.01 -26.65 -2.53
N GLU A 211 -12.00 -26.72 -1.63
CA GLU A 211 -12.50 -27.98 -1.07
C GLU A 211 -13.14 -28.86 -2.15
N GLY A 212 -13.95 -28.26 -3.05
CA GLY A 212 -14.58 -28.98 -4.15
C GLY A 212 -13.58 -29.54 -5.17
N GLN A 213 -12.44 -28.88 -5.34
CA GLN A 213 -11.31 -29.33 -6.17
C GLN A 213 -10.35 -30.25 -5.43
N PHE A 214 -10.60 -30.55 -4.15
CA PHE A 214 -9.70 -31.29 -3.26
C PHE A 214 -8.30 -30.63 -3.10
N TRP A 215 -8.18 -29.33 -3.39
CA TRP A 215 -6.97 -28.53 -3.22
C TRP A 215 -6.83 -28.08 -1.76
N THR A 216 -6.48 -29.03 -0.89
CA THR A 216 -6.30 -28.80 0.54
C THR A 216 -4.84 -28.95 0.97
N VAL A 217 -4.48 -28.41 2.14
CA VAL A 217 -3.12 -28.51 2.68
C VAL A 217 -2.70 -29.98 2.80
N GLY A 218 -1.61 -30.34 2.13
CA GLY A 218 -1.07 -31.71 2.14
C GLY A 218 -1.73 -32.68 1.16
N ALA A 219 -2.68 -32.23 0.33
CA ALA A 219 -3.22 -33.06 -0.74
C ALA A 219 -2.12 -33.40 -1.76
N PRO A 220 -1.99 -34.68 -2.18
CA PRO A 220 -0.94 -35.10 -3.11
C PRO A 220 -1.10 -34.47 -4.50
N ASP A 221 -2.33 -34.14 -4.88
CA ASP A 221 -2.69 -33.59 -6.18
C ASP A 221 -2.83 -32.04 -6.15
N LEU A 222 -2.47 -31.38 -5.03
CA LEU A 222 -2.46 -29.92 -4.96
C LEU A 222 -1.41 -29.35 -5.93
N PRO A 223 -1.80 -28.52 -6.92
CA PRO A 223 -0.86 -27.89 -7.82
C PRO A 223 0.18 -27.07 -7.05
N GLU A 224 1.45 -27.21 -7.40
CA GLU A 224 2.55 -26.62 -6.65
C GLU A 224 2.44 -25.10 -6.55
N HIS A 225 2.05 -24.44 -7.64
CA HIS A 225 1.86 -22.99 -7.69
C HIS A 225 0.69 -22.49 -6.85
N LEU A 226 -0.24 -23.35 -6.45
CA LEU A 226 -1.37 -22.99 -5.58
C LEU A 226 -1.08 -23.17 -4.09
N ARG A 227 0.09 -23.71 -3.69
CA ARG A 227 0.38 -23.97 -2.28
C ARG A 227 0.26 -22.74 -1.39
N ASP A 228 0.78 -21.60 -1.85
CA ASP A 228 0.71 -20.34 -1.09
C ASP A 228 -0.71 -19.79 -1.00
N VAL A 229 -1.51 -19.97 -2.06
CA VAL A 229 -2.93 -19.61 -2.09
C VAL A 229 -3.71 -20.41 -1.06
N VAL A 230 -3.53 -21.74 -1.05
CA VAL A 230 -4.20 -22.62 -0.09
C VAL A 230 -3.74 -22.32 1.33
N ALA A 231 -2.45 -22.05 1.53
CA ALA A 231 -1.92 -21.67 2.83
C ALA A 231 -2.53 -20.35 3.35
N ASP A 232 -2.71 -19.34 2.49
CA ASP A 232 -3.30 -18.05 2.89
C ASP A 232 -4.80 -18.14 3.22
N LEU A 233 -5.52 -19.02 2.53
CA LEU A 233 -6.96 -19.23 2.72
C LEU A 233 -7.29 -20.22 3.83
N THR A 234 -6.34 -21.05 4.24
CA THR A 234 -6.52 -21.92 5.40
C THR A 234 -6.43 -21.06 6.66
N PRO A 235 -7.46 -21.05 7.53
CA PRO A 235 -7.42 -20.27 8.75
C PRO A 235 -6.31 -20.82 9.66
N ASP A 236 -5.18 -20.14 9.69
CA ASP A 236 -4.24 -20.28 10.78
C ASP A 236 -4.89 -19.64 12.01
N ALA A 237 -4.94 -20.33 13.15
CA ALA A 237 -5.61 -19.91 14.38
C ALA A 237 -5.00 -18.64 15.03
N SER A 238 -4.17 -17.92 14.28
CA SER A 238 -3.31 -16.82 14.72
C SER A 238 -3.44 -15.55 13.87
N ARG A 239 -4.25 -15.51 12.79
CA ARG A 239 -4.48 -14.26 12.03
C ARG A 239 -5.47 -13.39 12.82
N PRO A 240 -5.08 -12.19 13.30
CA PRO A 240 -6.02 -11.31 13.98
C PRO A 240 -7.16 -10.98 13.01
N ASP A 241 -8.37 -11.17 13.51
CA ASP A 241 -9.63 -10.93 12.81
C ASP A 241 -9.73 -9.43 12.50
N PHE A 242 -9.26 -9.01 11.33
CA PHE A 242 -9.47 -7.66 10.84
C PHE A 242 -10.90 -7.59 10.29
N THR A 243 -11.87 -7.49 11.20
CA THR A 243 -13.19 -6.96 10.87
C THR A 243 -13.02 -5.47 10.52
N HIS A 244 -12.51 -5.18 9.33
CA HIS A 244 -12.66 -3.88 8.71
C HIS A 244 -14.05 -3.83 8.09
N THR A 245 -14.97 -3.27 8.87
CA THR A 245 -16.26 -2.76 8.41
C THR A 245 -16.04 -1.73 7.32
N HIS A 246 -15.97 -2.17 6.07
CA HIS A 246 -16.35 -1.33 4.94
C HIS A 246 -17.88 -1.20 4.94
N SER A 247 -18.41 -0.32 5.80
CA SER A 247 -19.80 0.12 5.72
C SER A 247 -19.94 1.12 4.57
N MET A 248 -20.18 0.62 3.38
CA MET A 248 -20.99 1.34 2.40
C MET A 248 -22.46 1.04 2.71
N GLU A 249 -23.13 1.95 3.41
CA GLU A 249 -24.57 2.20 3.22
C GLU A 249 -25.00 3.43 4.03
N GLY A 250 -25.42 4.46 3.31
CA GLY A 250 -26.17 5.58 3.90
C GLY A 250 -27.66 5.26 3.89
N SER A 251 -28.33 5.42 5.04
CA SER A 251 -29.49 6.32 5.19
C SER A 251 -30.25 6.08 6.51
N GLU A 252 -30.32 7.16 7.28
CA GLU A 252 -31.49 7.70 7.99
C GLU A 252 -32.11 7.01 9.24
N TRP A 253 -31.83 7.67 10.38
CA TRP A 253 -32.71 8.05 11.50
C TRP A 253 -33.55 6.98 12.24
N ALA A 254 -33.12 6.67 13.48
CA ALA A 254 -33.68 7.23 14.73
C ALA A 254 -33.71 6.20 15.89
N GLY A 255 -33.19 6.62 17.05
CA GLY A 255 -33.61 6.09 18.37
C GLY A 255 -32.55 5.39 19.20
N THR A 256 -31.64 6.13 19.82
CA THR A 256 -30.93 5.70 21.05
C THR A 256 -31.89 5.80 22.26
N PRO A 257 -31.67 5.06 23.37
CA PRO A 257 -30.58 5.42 24.29
C PRO A 257 -29.77 4.29 24.96
N LEU A 258 -28.49 4.61 25.17
CA LEU A 258 -27.60 4.39 26.32
C LEU A 258 -27.11 2.97 26.71
N SER A 259 -25.82 2.74 26.47
CA SER A 259 -24.89 2.26 27.51
C SER A 259 -23.47 2.76 27.26
N GLU A 260 -22.88 3.26 28.33
CA GLU A 260 -21.54 3.84 28.42
C GLU A 260 -20.46 2.77 28.20
N SER A 261 -19.64 2.96 27.16
CA SER A 261 -18.30 2.38 27.08
C SER A 261 -17.43 3.27 26.20
N GLN A 262 -16.25 3.56 26.74
CA GLN A 262 -15.13 4.40 26.25
C GLN A 262 -15.07 4.73 24.75
N PRO A 263 -14.63 5.97 24.38
CA PRO A 263 -14.42 6.31 22.98
C PRO A 263 -13.26 5.50 22.40
N THR A 264 -13.57 4.70 21.38
CA THR A 264 -12.61 4.18 20.40
C THR A 264 -11.90 5.37 19.73
N PRO A 265 -10.56 5.34 19.55
CA PRO A 265 -9.87 6.41 18.85
C PRO A 265 -10.27 6.41 17.36
N PRO A 266 -10.43 7.58 16.73
CA PRO A 266 -10.65 7.63 15.29
C PRO A 266 -9.40 7.08 14.58
N GLY A 267 -9.62 6.26 13.54
CA GLY A 267 -8.56 5.87 12.62
C GLY A 267 -7.98 7.14 11.99
N TYR A 268 -6.72 7.44 12.31
CA TYR A 268 -6.03 8.60 11.78
C TYR A 268 -5.57 8.28 10.36
N SER A 269 -5.85 9.18 9.43
CA SER A 269 -5.25 9.16 8.11
C SER A 269 -3.72 9.28 8.20
N PRO A 270 -2.94 8.83 7.19
CA PRO A 270 -1.49 8.95 7.18
C PRO A 270 -0.98 10.37 7.45
N ARG A 271 -1.73 11.37 6.95
CA ARG A 271 -1.45 12.79 7.19
C ARG A 271 -1.62 13.19 8.66
N GLU A 272 -2.65 12.67 9.34
CA GLU A 272 -2.90 12.94 10.75
C GLU A 272 -1.89 12.24 11.66
N LEU A 273 -1.38 11.06 11.26
CA LEU A 273 -0.28 10.40 11.96
C LEU A 273 1.00 11.23 11.88
N SER A 274 1.36 11.70 10.69
CA SER A 274 2.54 12.57 10.50
C SER A 274 2.40 13.90 11.26
N GLU A 275 1.22 14.52 11.29
CA GLU A 275 0.99 15.74 12.06
C GLU A 275 1.11 15.49 13.58
N ARG A 276 0.58 14.38 14.08
CA ARG A 276 0.69 14.01 15.50
C ARG A 276 2.13 13.66 15.89
N GLU A 277 2.90 13.09 14.99
CA GLU A 277 4.32 12.80 15.20
C GLU A 277 5.17 14.08 15.23
N MET A 278 4.92 15.03 14.32
CA MET A 278 5.55 16.37 14.37
C MET A 278 5.23 17.11 15.67
N LEU A 279 3.98 17.06 16.15
CA LEU A 279 3.58 17.69 17.42
C LEU A 279 4.28 17.03 18.62
N ARG A 280 4.42 15.70 18.62
CA ARG A 280 5.19 14.97 19.64
C ARG A 280 6.66 15.36 19.63
N ALA A 281 7.28 15.49 18.45
CA ALA A 281 8.67 15.92 18.31
C ALA A 281 8.89 17.37 18.80
N ALA A 282 7.87 18.22 18.71
CA ALA A 282 7.87 19.58 19.25
C ALA A 282 7.54 19.66 20.76
N GLY A 283 7.29 18.53 21.43
CA GLY A 283 6.93 18.48 22.85
C GLY A 283 5.50 18.94 23.16
N ILE A 284 4.62 18.96 22.15
CA ILE A 284 3.21 19.36 22.26
C ILE A 284 2.35 18.10 22.30
N ASP A 285 1.49 17.94 23.30
CA ASP A 285 0.56 16.80 23.33
C ASP A 285 -0.53 16.97 22.25
N PRO A 286 -0.59 16.09 21.24
CA PRO A 286 -1.60 16.18 20.18
C PRO A 286 -3.04 16.01 20.69
N ASN A 287 -3.24 15.50 21.91
CA ASN A 287 -4.56 15.36 22.53
C ASN A 287 -5.01 16.62 23.29
N GLU A 288 -4.09 17.50 23.70
CA GLU A 288 -4.45 18.76 24.38
C GLU A 288 -5.13 19.76 23.43
N ARG A 289 -4.86 19.68 22.13
CA ARG A 289 -5.47 20.59 21.13
C ARG A 289 -6.93 20.25 20.82
N ALA A 290 -7.33 18.99 20.98
CA ALA A 290 -8.71 18.54 20.76
C ALA A 290 -9.65 18.91 21.93
N ALA A 291 -9.09 19.29 23.09
CA ALA A 291 -9.85 19.58 24.31
C ALA A 291 -10.08 21.09 24.57
N GLN A 292 -9.60 21.98 23.70
CA GLN A 292 -9.89 23.41 23.83
C GLN A 292 -11.20 23.76 23.12
N PRO A 293 -12.27 24.14 23.84
CA PRO A 293 -13.41 24.78 23.20
C PRO A 293 -12.93 26.09 22.57
N MET A 294 -13.12 26.23 21.26
CA MET A 294 -13.04 27.52 20.59
C MET A 294 -13.98 28.49 21.34
N PRO A 295 -13.51 29.61 21.90
CA PRO A 295 -14.42 30.61 22.40
C PRO A 295 -15.21 31.16 21.21
N SER A 296 -16.51 30.89 21.21
CA SER A 296 -17.48 31.52 20.33
C SER A 296 -17.25 33.03 20.32
N SER A 297 -17.14 33.58 19.12
CA SER A 297 -17.14 35.02 18.88
C SER A 297 -18.49 35.64 19.26
N GLU A 298 -18.78 35.75 20.54
CA GLU A 298 -19.82 36.60 21.11
C GLU A 298 -19.28 37.22 22.40
N THR A 299 -18.58 38.34 22.26
CA THR A 299 -18.51 39.31 23.34
C THR A 299 -18.61 40.70 22.74
N ALA A 300 -19.83 41.24 22.84
CA ALA A 300 -20.13 42.63 22.67
C ALA A 300 -19.20 43.47 23.55
N MET A 301 -18.41 44.33 22.92
CA MET A 301 -17.80 45.47 23.60
C MET A 301 -18.63 46.72 23.28
N PRO A 302 -19.04 47.48 24.31
CA PRO A 302 -19.85 48.68 24.13
C PRO A 302 -19.01 49.79 23.48
N GLN A 303 -19.63 50.50 22.55
CA GLN A 303 -19.06 51.73 22.01
C GLN A 303 -19.03 52.82 23.09
N PRO A 304 -17.92 53.55 23.27
CA PRO A 304 -17.95 54.80 24.01
C PRO A 304 -18.53 55.89 23.11
N GLU A 305 -19.74 56.34 23.46
CA GLU A 305 -20.30 57.61 23.03
C GLU A 305 -19.32 58.74 23.38
N VAL A 306 -18.82 59.45 22.36
CA VAL A 306 -18.27 60.80 22.54
C VAL A 306 -19.23 61.78 21.88
N GLN A 307 -19.72 62.68 22.72
CA GLN A 307 -20.72 63.69 22.44
C GLN A 307 -20.28 64.70 21.39
N ARG A 308 -21.30 65.18 20.69
CA ARG A 308 -21.32 66.26 19.69
C ARG A 308 -20.66 67.55 20.19
N SER A 309 -19.97 68.23 19.29
CA SER A 309 -20.13 69.68 19.14
C SER A 309 -20.11 70.04 17.66
N ARG A 310 -21.25 70.61 17.28
CA ARG A 310 -21.59 71.32 16.05
C ARG A 310 -20.80 72.63 16.00
N ASP A 311 -20.38 73.02 14.80
CA ASP A 311 -20.37 74.39 14.23
C ASP A 311 -19.38 74.35 13.05
N ASP A 312 -19.84 74.41 11.80
CA ASP A 312 -20.25 75.58 11.02
C ASP A 312 -19.06 76.23 10.27
N ASP A 313 -19.37 76.70 9.07
CA ASP A 313 -18.61 77.61 8.20
C ASP A 313 -17.45 77.13 7.27
N SER A 314 -17.84 77.01 5.99
CA SER A 314 -17.46 77.94 4.91
C SER A 314 -16.08 77.91 4.23
N LEU A 315 -16.19 77.75 2.90
CA LEU A 315 -15.56 78.51 1.80
C LEU A 315 -14.04 78.40 1.51
N ALA A 316 -13.80 77.95 0.27
CA ALA A 316 -12.93 78.54 -0.75
C ALA A 316 -11.51 79.04 -0.38
N HIS A 317 -10.50 78.41 -0.99
CA HIS A 317 -9.60 79.06 -1.95
C HIS A 317 -8.89 78.02 -2.83
#